data_AF-A0A8J3CYX5-F1
#
_entry.id   AF-A0A8J3CYX5-F1
#
_cell.length_a   1.000
_cell.length_b   1.000
_cell.length_c   1.000
_cell.angle_alpha   90.00
_cell.angle_beta   90.00
_cell.angle_gamma   90.00
#
_symmetry.space_group_name_H-M   'P 1'
#
loop_
_entity.id
_entity.type
_entity.pdbx_description
1 polymer ?
#
loop_
_entity_poly.entity_id
_entity_poly.type
_entity_poly.pdbx_seq_one_letter_code
_entity_poly.pdbx_strand_id
1 'polypeptide(L)'
;MYSKAELANIRKEFWTTFGLYMKPVPSAFGHSRMNWQNYKTGVKDIYFRMKAEREFVSIGIEITHKDEELQALFFQQFEQFRKLLEAETQEVWDWELHASDDFGQTYSYIQCYQANLNVLNKDHWPAIISFLKPRIMALDRFWENIKPGFEE
;
A
#
# COMPACT_ATOMS: atom_id res chain seq x y z
N MET A 1 -6.69 26.70 -12.91
CA MET A 1 -7.32 25.47 -12.39
C MET A 1 -7.03 24.37 -13.40
N TYR A 2 -6.56 23.21 -12.95
CA TYR A 2 -6.36 22.07 -13.85
C TYR A 2 -7.69 21.47 -14.28
N SER A 3 -7.80 21.10 -15.54
CA SER A 3 -8.93 20.32 -16.06
C SER A 3 -8.90 18.90 -15.47
N LYS A 4 -10.06 18.24 -15.35
CA LYS A 4 -10.13 16.82 -14.89
C LYS A 4 -9.18 15.90 -15.66
N ALA A 5 -9.02 16.13 -16.97
CA ALA A 5 -8.10 15.40 -17.83
C ALA A 5 -6.62 15.65 -17.47
N GLU A 6 -6.25 16.89 -17.14
CA GLU A 6 -4.89 17.24 -16.75
C GLU A 6 -4.52 16.60 -15.41
N LEU A 7 -5.43 16.62 -14.44
CA LEU A 7 -5.25 15.95 -13.14
C LEU A 7 -4.99 14.45 -13.30
N ALA A 8 -5.80 13.78 -14.14
CA ALA A 8 -5.62 12.36 -14.44
C ALA A 8 -4.27 12.10 -15.14
N ASN A 9 -3.85 12.98 -16.05
CA ASN A 9 -2.58 12.85 -16.75
C ASN A 9 -1.39 13.01 -15.78
N ILE A 10 -1.43 13.98 -14.86
CA ILE A 10 -0.35 14.18 -13.88
C ILE A 10 -0.22 12.95 -12.96
N ARG A 11 -1.34 12.41 -12.46
CA ARG A 11 -1.33 11.17 -11.65
C ARG A 11 -0.73 10.00 -12.43
N LYS A 12 -1.12 9.83 -13.69
CA LYS A 12 -0.58 8.78 -14.58
C LYS A 12 0.93 8.96 -14.79
N GLU A 13 1.38 10.19 -15.00
CA GLU A 13 2.80 10.51 -15.16
C GLU A 13 3.59 10.19 -13.89
N PHE A 14 3.07 10.58 -12.72
CA PHE A 14 3.67 10.24 -11.42
C PHE A 14 3.85 8.73 -11.26
N TRP A 15 2.81 7.94 -11.48
CA TRP A 15 2.89 6.48 -11.36
C TRP A 15 3.83 5.85 -12.39
N THR A 16 3.90 6.41 -13.59
CA THR A 16 4.87 5.99 -14.62
C THR A 16 6.30 6.24 -14.14
N THR A 17 6.58 7.44 -13.63
CA THR A 17 7.87 7.81 -13.07
C THR A 17 8.23 6.95 -11.86
N PHE A 18 7.32 6.76 -10.91
CA PHE A 18 7.51 5.88 -9.76
C PHE A 18 7.86 4.44 -10.21
N GLY A 19 7.15 3.90 -11.20
CA GLY A 19 7.46 2.60 -11.79
C GLY A 19 8.88 2.51 -12.37
N LEU A 20 9.36 3.57 -13.02
CA LEU A 20 10.75 3.65 -13.51
C LEU A 20 11.78 3.68 -12.36
N TYR A 21 11.49 4.40 -11.27
CA TYR A 21 12.33 4.43 -10.07
C TYR A 21 12.39 3.09 -9.33
N MET A 22 11.30 2.32 -9.38
CA MET A 22 11.20 1.01 -8.74
C MET A 22 11.71 -0.14 -9.62
N LYS A 23 11.88 0.08 -10.93
CA LYS A 23 12.42 -0.92 -11.88
C LYS A 23 13.76 -1.56 -11.47
N PRO A 24 14.75 -0.83 -10.92
CA PRO A 24 16.00 -1.42 -10.45
C PRO A 24 15.91 -2.04 -9.04
N VAL A 25 14.78 -1.91 -8.34
CA VAL A 25 14.61 -2.43 -6.98
C VAL A 25 14.27 -3.92 -7.05
N PRO A 26 15.16 -4.82 -6.57
CA PRO A 26 14.84 -6.24 -6.47
C PRO A 26 13.77 -6.44 -5.39
N SER A 27 12.81 -7.32 -5.64
CA SER A 27 11.91 -7.83 -4.61
C SER A 27 12.63 -8.86 -3.75
N ALA A 28 12.20 -8.98 -2.49
CA ALA A 28 12.65 -9.99 -1.53
C ALA A 28 12.51 -11.42 -2.10
N PHE A 29 11.41 -11.68 -2.82
CA PHE A 29 11.10 -12.99 -3.42
C PHE A 29 12.06 -13.46 -4.53
N GLY A 30 13.04 -12.65 -4.93
CA GLY A 30 14.08 -13.03 -5.90
C GLY A 30 13.64 -13.01 -7.37
N HIS A 31 14.45 -12.34 -8.20
CA HIS A 31 14.51 -12.36 -9.68
C HIS A 31 13.27 -12.06 -10.53
N SER A 32 12.07 -11.87 -9.96
CA SER A 32 10.90 -11.45 -10.72
C SER A 32 10.74 -9.94 -10.69
N ARG A 33 10.52 -9.32 -11.86
CA ARG A 33 10.13 -7.91 -11.95
C ARG A 33 8.78 -7.73 -11.24
N MET A 34 8.81 -7.27 -10.00
CA MET A 34 7.61 -7.03 -9.22
C MET A 34 6.90 -5.80 -9.75
N ASN A 35 5.61 -5.93 -10.03
CA ASN A 35 4.81 -4.78 -10.41
C ASN A 35 4.39 -4.06 -9.13
N TRP A 36 5.26 -3.20 -8.60
CA TRP A 36 5.06 -2.55 -7.29
C TRP A 36 3.74 -1.80 -7.17
N GLN A 37 3.22 -1.24 -8.27
CA GLN A 37 1.92 -0.57 -8.33
C GLN A 37 0.73 -1.53 -8.23
N ASN A 38 0.92 -2.78 -8.63
CA ASN A 38 -0.11 -3.82 -8.61
C ASN A 38 0.51 -5.07 -7.97
N TYR A 39 0.82 -4.91 -6.68
CA TYR A 39 1.49 -5.93 -5.90
C TYR A 39 0.55 -7.12 -5.73
N LYS A 40 1.00 -8.29 -6.20
CA LYS A 40 0.24 -9.53 -6.06
C LYS A 40 0.65 -10.23 -4.77
N THR A 41 -0.16 -10.06 -3.75
CA THR A 41 -0.04 -10.78 -2.47
C THR A 41 -0.16 -12.30 -2.65
N GLY A 42 -0.95 -12.73 -3.65
CA GLY A 42 -1.23 -14.15 -3.92
C GLY A 42 -2.35 -14.73 -3.05
N VAL A 43 -2.77 -14.00 -2.02
CA VAL A 43 -3.90 -14.34 -1.16
C VAL A 43 -5.12 -13.55 -1.61
N LYS A 44 -6.26 -14.24 -1.69
CA LYS A 44 -7.52 -13.63 -2.12
C LYS A 44 -7.97 -12.60 -1.09
N ASP A 45 -8.55 -11.50 -1.56
CA ASP A 45 -9.14 -10.46 -0.72
C ASP A 45 -8.15 -9.66 0.16
N ILE A 46 -6.83 -9.82 -0.04
CA ILE A 46 -5.76 -9.03 0.59
C ILE A 46 -4.96 -8.32 -0.49
N TYR A 47 -4.82 -6.99 -0.39
CA TYR A 47 -4.18 -6.15 -1.41
C TYR A 47 -3.21 -5.15 -0.80
N PHE A 48 -2.05 -4.94 -1.41
CA PHE A 48 -1.19 -3.80 -1.07
C PHE A 48 -1.51 -2.63 -1.97
N ARG A 49 -1.81 -1.49 -1.36
CA ARG A 49 -2.38 -0.33 -2.03
C ARG A 49 -1.58 0.90 -1.68
N MET A 50 -1.21 1.64 -2.71
CA MET A 50 -0.58 2.95 -2.58
C MET A 50 -1.53 3.98 -3.18
N LYS A 51 -1.86 5.01 -2.42
CA LYS A 51 -2.73 6.12 -2.84
C LYS A 51 -1.87 7.37 -2.87
N ALA A 52 -1.88 8.10 -3.98
CA ALA A 52 -1.22 9.40 -4.11
C ALA A 52 -2.27 10.40 -4.55
N GLU A 53 -2.78 11.15 -3.58
CA GLU A 53 -3.88 12.10 -3.76
C GLU A 53 -3.37 13.55 -3.74
N ARG A 54 -4.30 14.51 -3.82
CA ARG A 54 -3.96 15.94 -3.83
C ARG A 54 -3.50 16.46 -2.47
N GLU A 55 -3.95 15.82 -1.39
CA GLU A 55 -3.74 16.32 -0.03
C GLU A 55 -2.92 15.36 0.82
N PHE A 56 -2.88 14.09 0.42
CA PHE A 56 -2.19 13.04 1.15
C PHE A 56 -1.59 12.00 0.21
N VAL A 57 -0.60 11.28 0.71
CA VAL A 57 -0.18 9.99 0.17
C VAL A 57 -0.40 8.93 1.25
N SER A 58 -0.84 7.74 0.87
CA SER A 58 -0.90 6.60 1.79
C SER A 58 -0.37 5.33 1.13
N ILE A 59 0.07 4.41 1.98
CA ILE A 59 0.47 3.06 1.59
C ILE A 59 0.02 2.10 2.66
N GLY A 60 -0.58 0.99 2.25
CA GLY A 60 -1.26 0.10 3.16
C GLY A 60 -1.55 -1.28 2.62
N ILE A 61 -1.98 -2.15 3.52
CA ILE A 61 -2.65 -3.41 3.26
C ILE A 61 -4.16 -3.14 3.38
N GLU A 62 -4.92 -3.52 2.37
CA GLU A 62 -6.39 -3.48 2.37
C GLU A 62 -6.93 -4.92 2.33
N ILE A 63 -7.81 -5.25 3.27
CA ILE A 63 -8.49 -6.54 3.39
C ILE A 63 -9.96 -6.29 3.03
N THR A 64 -10.40 -6.83 1.90
CA THR A 64 -11.74 -6.56 1.34
C THR A 64 -12.63 -7.80 1.34
N HIS A 65 -12.41 -8.70 2.30
CA HIS A 65 -13.16 -9.94 2.39
C HIS A 65 -14.64 -9.64 2.64
N LYS A 66 -15.56 -10.29 1.90
CA LYS A 66 -17.00 -10.00 1.96
C LYS A 66 -17.64 -10.40 3.29
N ASP A 67 -17.11 -11.43 3.90
CA ASP A 67 -17.52 -11.92 5.21
C ASP A 67 -16.74 -11.17 6.30
N GLU A 68 -17.47 -10.50 7.19
CA GLU A 68 -16.92 -9.64 8.24
C GLU A 68 -16.16 -10.42 9.32
N GLU A 69 -16.58 -11.66 9.61
CA GLU A 69 -15.92 -12.53 10.59
C GLU A 69 -14.57 -13.00 10.06
N LEU A 70 -14.52 -13.44 8.79
CA LEU A 70 -13.26 -13.78 8.13
C LEU A 70 -12.37 -12.55 7.96
N GLN A 71 -12.93 -11.38 7.68
CA GLN A 71 -12.17 -10.13 7.62
C GLN A 71 -11.52 -9.81 8.96
N ALA A 72 -12.26 -9.96 10.06
CA ALA A 72 -11.73 -9.79 11.41
C ALA A 72 -10.66 -10.83 11.74
N LEU A 73 -10.83 -12.08 11.32
CA LEU A 73 -9.82 -13.13 11.53
C LEU A 73 -8.49 -12.79 10.83
N PHE A 74 -8.54 -12.39 9.56
CA PHE A 74 -7.33 -11.95 8.84
C PHE A 74 -6.69 -10.73 9.52
N PHE A 75 -7.49 -9.75 9.92
CA PHE A 75 -7.00 -8.56 10.61
C PHE A 75 -6.31 -8.92 11.93
N GLN A 76 -6.91 -9.78 12.75
CA GLN A 76 -6.32 -10.28 13.99
C GLN A 76 -5.02 -11.05 13.72
N GLN A 77 -4.95 -11.81 12.63
CA GLN A 77 -3.73 -12.48 12.22
C GLN A 77 -2.61 -11.47 11.89
N PHE A 78 -2.93 -10.39 11.17
CA PHE A 78 -1.96 -9.30 10.97
C PHE A 78 -1.57 -8.62 12.29
N GLU A 79 -2.49 -8.44 13.24
CA GLU A 79 -2.17 -7.85 14.54
C GLU A 79 -1.14 -8.68 15.32
N GLN A 80 -1.15 -10.01 15.18
CA GLN A 80 -0.11 -10.87 15.76
C GLN A 80 1.27 -10.57 15.16
N PHE A 81 1.30 -10.21 13.88
CA PHE A 81 2.51 -9.79 13.17
C PHE A 81 2.80 -8.29 13.24
N ARG A 82 2.01 -7.51 14.01
CA ARG A 82 2.20 -6.06 14.13
C ARG A 82 3.62 -5.68 14.55
N LYS A 83 4.18 -6.40 15.54
CA LYS A 83 5.56 -6.16 15.99
C LYS A 83 6.60 -6.39 14.90
N LEU A 84 6.36 -7.35 14.02
CA LEU A 84 7.23 -7.61 12.87
C LEU A 84 7.11 -6.49 11.83
N LEU A 85 5.89 -6.04 11.54
CA LEU A 85 5.65 -4.91 10.63
C LEU A 85 6.31 -3.63 11.15
N GLU A 86 6.11 -3.28 12.42
CA GLU A 86 6.68 -2.10 13.07
C GLU A 86 8.22 -2.21 13.15
N ALA A 87 8.78 -3.42 13.30
CA ALA A 87 10.23 -3.63 13.27
C ALA A 87 10.84 -3.44 11.87
N GLU A 88 10.20 -3.97 10.83
CA GLU A 88 10.67 -3.84 9.43
C GLU A 88 10.51 -2.41 8.89
N THR A 89 9.40 -1.76 9.24
CA THR A 89 9.08 -0.41 8.76
C THR A 89 9.67 0.68 9.65
N GLN A 90 10.00 0.38 10.90
CA GLN A 90 10.40 1.32 11.94
C GLN A 90 9.39 2.46 12.16
N GLU A 91 8.12 2.20 11.86
CA GLU A 91 7.05 3.20 11.88
C GLU A 91 5.78 2.64 12.50
N VAL A 92 4.93 3.55 12.98
CA VAL A 92 3.59 3.20 13.47
C VAL A 92 2.61 3.30 12.32
N TRP A 93 1.78 2.27 12.19
CA TRP A 93 0.74 2.17 11.18
C TRP A 93 -0.63 2.40 11.82
N ASP A 94 -1.57 2.92 11.06
CA ASP A 94 -2.98 2.99 11.43
C ASP A 94 -3.66 1.67 11.06
N TRP A 95 -4.38 1.11 12.04
CA TRP A 95 -5.07 -0.17 11.94
C TRP A 95 -6.56 0.08 12.15
N GLU A 96 -7.37 -0.15 11.14
CA GLU A 96 -8.82 0.00 11.23
C GLU A 96 -9.53 -1.26 10.74
N LEU A 97 -10.33 -1.84 11.63
CA LEU A 97 -11.18 -2.99 11.37
C LEU A 97 -12.56 -2.48 10.93
N HIS A 98 -13.11 -3.08 9.87
CA HIS A 98 -14.45 -2.80 9.35
C HIS A 98 -14.70 -1.32 9.01
N ALA A 99 -13.71 -0.66 8.41
CA ALA A 99 -13.88 0.63 7.77
C ALA A 99 -14.94 0.58 6.68
N SER A 100 -15.73 1.64 6.54
CA SER A 100 -16.74 1.77 5.49
C SER A 100 -16.20 2.66 4.38
N ASP A 101 -16.21 2.16 3.14
CA ASP A 101 -15.88 2.98 1.97
C ASP A 101 -17.08 3.87 1.57
N ASP A 102 -16.85 4.86 0.71
CA ASP A 102 -17.88 5.78 0.19
C ASP A 102 -19.03 5.03 -0.51
N PHE A 103 -18.74 3.82 -1.01
CA PHE A 103 -19.70 2.90 -1.63
C PHE A 103 -20.44 1.99 -0.64
N GLY A 104 -20.23 2.14 0.67
CA GLY A 104 -20.85 1.32 1.71
C GLY A 104 -20.28 -0.10 1.84
N GLN A 105 -19.08 -0.34 1.28
CA GLN A 105 -18.39 -1.62 1.41
C GLN A 105 -17.54 -1.63 2.68
N THR A 106 -17.69 -2.68 3.49
CA THR A 106 -16.85 -2.91 4.67
C THR A 106 -15.51 -3.49 4.26
N TYR A 107 -14.42 -2.83 4.63
CA TYR A 107 -13.05 -3.27 4.42
C TYR A 107 -12.22 -2.97 5.67
N SER A 108 -11.13 -3.70 5.86
CA SER A 108 -10.18 -3.42 6.93
C SER A 108 -8.87 -2.98 6.33
N TYR A 109 -8.15 -2.08 6.97
CA TYR A 109 -6.88 -1.61 6.45
C TYR A 109 -5.83 -1.44 7.51
N ILE A 110 -4.58 -1.56 7.06
CA ILE A 110 -3.37 -1.30 7.82
C ILE A 110 -2.54 -0.37 6.96
N GLN A 111 -2.53 0.93 7.26
CA GLN A 111 -1.91 1.92 6.38
C GLN A 111 -1.08 2.95 7.14
N CYS A 112 -0.07 3.49 6.47
CA CYS A 112 0.53 4.76 6.83
C CYS A 112 0.04 5.83 5.87
N TYR A 113 -0.30 7.00 6.41
CA TYR A 113 -0.62 8.17 5.62
C TYR A 113 0.30 9.34 5.96
N GLN A 114 0.60 10.17 4.96
CA GLN A 114 1.32 11.42 5.14
C GLN A 114 0.54 12.55 4.46
N ALA A 115 0.11 13.51 5.26
CA ALA A 115 -0.56 14.72 4.82
C ALA A 115 0.43 15.72 4.20
N ASN A 116 -0.09 16.74 3.51
CA ASN A 116 0.65 17.84 2.87
C ASN A 116 1.54 17.42 1.68
N LEU A 117 1.37 16.20 1.17
CA LEU A 117 2.00 15.76 -0.07
C LEU A 117 0.96 15.73 -1.19
N ASN A 118 1.19 16.56 -2.21
CA ASN A 118 0.29 16.72 -3.33
C ASN A 118 0.92 16.09 -4.58
N VAL A 119 0.34 15.00 -5.07
CA VAL A 119 0.79 14.33 -6.30
C VAL A 119 0.75 15.25 -7.53
N LEU A 120 -0.11 16.28 -7.52
CA LEU A 120 -0.22 17.25 -8.60
C LEU A 120 0.95 18.23 -8.63
N ASN A 121 1.64 18.40 -7.50
CA ASN A 121 2.85 19.20 -7.43
C ASN A 121 4.07 18.31 -7.74
N LYS A 122 4.67 18.51 -8.92
CA LYS A 122 5.86 17.76 -9.36
C LYS A 122 7.05 17.93 -8.41
N ASP A 123 7.12 19.04 -7.69
CA ASP A 123 8.15 19.29 -6.69
C ASP A 123 8.04 18.36 -5.48
N HIS A 124 6.83 17.86 -5.18
CA HIS A 124 6.59 16.91 -4.09
C HIS A 124 6.87 15.46 -4.52
N TRP A 125 7.06 15.17 -5.81
CA TRP A 125 7.27 13.80 -6.30
C TRP A 125 8.45 13.10 -5.64
N PRO A 126 9.63 13.72 -5.48
CA PRO A 126 10.75 13.08 -4.80
C PRO A 126 10.41 12.70 -3.35
N ALA A 127 9.65 13.55 -2.65
CA ALA A 127 9.21 13.29 -1.27
C ALA A 127 8.19 12.14 -1.22
N ILE A 128 7.20 12.12 -2.13
CA ILE A 128 6.21 11.04 -2.24
C ILE A 128 6.90 9.71 -2.57
N ILE A 129 7.85 9.71 -3.52
CA ILE A 129 8.61 8.51 -3.87
C ILE A 129 9.44 8.04 -2.67
N SER A 130 10.08 8.96 -1.95
CA SER A 130 10.84 8.66 -0.72
C SER A 130 9.96 8.15 0.42
N PHE A 131 8.66 8.49 0.42
CA PHE A 131 7.68 7.93 1.33
C PHE A 131 7.26 6.50 0.91
N LEU A 132 6.87 6.31 -0.34
CA LEU A 132 6.34 5.04 -0.83
C LEU A 132 7.41 3.94 -0.93
N LYS A 133 8.61 4.27 -1.43
CA LYS A 133 9.66 3.30 -1.74
C LYS A 133 10.13 2.46 -0.55
N PRO A 134 10.59 3.02 0.59
CA PRO A 134 11.04 2.20 1.71
C PRO A 134 9.90 1.38 2.31
N ARG A 135 8.68 1.93 2.35
CA ARG A 135 7.50 1.26 2.92
C ARG A 135 7.03 0.09 2.07
N ILE A 136 7.00 0.21 0.74
CA ILE A 136 6.62 -0.92 -0.12
C ILE A 136 7.67 -2.03 -0.09
N MET A 137 8.96 -1.69 0.04
CA MET A 137 10.04 -2.67 0.21
C MET A 137 9.96 -3.39 1.56
N ALA A 138 9.64 -2.65 2.64
CA ALA A 138 9.43 -3.24 3.95
C ALA A 138 8.18 -4.13 3.97
N LEU A 139 7.08 -3.71 3.33
CA LEU A 139 5.89 -4.54 3.15
C LEU A 139 6.19 -5.81 2.36
N ASP A 140 7.02 -5.74 1.32
CA ASP A 140 7.42 -6.91 0.53
C ASP A 140 8.21 -7.93 1.36
N ARG A 141 9.17 -7.46 2.18
CA ARG A 141 9.92 -8.33 3.13
C ARG A 141 9.02 -8.91 4.21
N PHE A 142 8.17 -8.06 4.79
CA PHE A 142 7.18 -8.49 5.76
C PHE A 142 6.29 -9.60 5.17
N TRP A 143 5.77 -9.38 3.96
CA TRP A 143 4.90 -10.33 3.27
C TRP A 143 5.60 -11.66 3.01
N GLU A 144 6.86 -11.66 2.58
CA GLU A 144 7.63 -12.91 2.40
C GLU A 144 7.67 -13.78 3.65
N ASN A 145 7.78 -13.17 4.82
CA ASN A 145 7.82 -13.89 6.09
C ASN A 145 6.45 -14.41 6.53
N ILE A 146 5.37 -13.66 6.27
CA ILE A 146 4.04 -14.00 6.76
C ILE A 146 3.18 -14.78 5.77
N LYS A 147 3.45 -14.67 4.46
CA LYS A 147 2.67 -15.31 3.38
C LYS A 147 2.40 -16.80 3.62
N PRO A 148 3.37 -17.62 4.11
CA PRO A 148 3.10 -19.02 4.42
C PRO A 148 1.95 -19.25 5.41
N GLY A 149 1.72 -18.33 6.35
CA GLY A 149 0.62 -18.43 7.32
C GLY A 149 -0.76 -18.03 6.76
N PHE A 150 -0.82 -17.53 5.52
CA PHE A 150 -2.06 -17.18 4.83
C PHE A 150 -2.36 -18.12 3.64
N GLU A 151 -1.47 -19.07 3.34
CA GLU A 151 -1.62 -20.07 2.26
C GLU A 151 -2.13 -21.44 2.76
N GLU A 152 -2.46 -21.58 4.05
CA GLU A 152 -3.07 -22.79 4.65
C GLU A 152 -4.60 -22.88 4.44
#